data_AF-A0A2N0S2Z6-F1
#
_entry.id   AF-A0A2N0S2Z6-F1
#
_cell.length_a   1.000
_cell.length_b   1.000
_cell.length_c   1.000
_cell.angle_alpha   90.00
_cell.angle_beta   90.00
_cell.angle_gamma   90.00
#
_symmetry.space_group_name_H-M   'P 1'
#
loop_
_entity.id
_entity.type
_entity.pdbx_description
1 polymer ?
#
loop_
_entity_poly.entity_id
_entity_poly.type
_entity_poly.pdbx_seq_one_letter_code
_entity_poly.pdbx_strand_id
1 'polypeptide(L)'
;MPDRDKNTLHININTGGVFEESPIRSYILRYFKGISQPRVLLLIAFIFLFVFFYGKNEESIGKNDIGKIETIQESDILTKIIPTEGDGECTAILLNWNRLDNIKIIVKNLCQHSMFKEIFIWNNNVDLHLSDTMFVDTHCNKIRYYNSPGNMYFIARYLACSMAATKYCYFQDDDWMIKHLRSMYSNFLRFPNLIHTDTNADVYSSTNWKWCFFDDDIDLHSCYSWVGTGAFTSRENVLKFLKMTSKTEMSSLEFIYGDMYFTTYLNQVPYQLENSLIELPQENGFSLTGKDRMLNKLYMHKALIRLYNYLSLLKSKNNNNPSTQMIEDTKEFSPTLYERDVRSPCHNDKCLFLTNKHSFPNVKLFKYKPYINISESERLHSSFFNTQHFISYPYSHAVDNDNSTAWISQDVIRKDDYIGLDLLLPMPVPLTFNLIIDHKSDYFNHLSIQISHDGSAWIQLSPSPKLDISSLSSTKNNLLSCKFRIRETGFRFLKLVSTRDWNFTFSIYDFAFDGVDNEVIDDTVNNILGNNDNDSGD
;
A
#
# COMPACT_ATOMS: atom_id res chain seq x y z
N MET A 1 -9.44 -53.56 -53.37
CA MET A 1 -8.30 -53.26 -54.26
C MET A 1 -7.44 -52.20 -53.59
N PRO A 2 -6.11 -52.31 -53.67
CA PRO A 2 -5.28 -52.44 -52.47
C PRO A 2 -4.13 -51.40 -52.36
N ASP A 3 -3.47 -51.44 -51.20
CA ASP A 3 -2.04 -51.22 -50.91
C ASP A 3 -1.28 -49.96 -51.38
N ARG A 4 -0.65 -49.33 -50.37
CA ARG A 4 0.81 -49.14 -50.20
C ARG A 4 1.00 -48.20 -49.00
N ASP A 5 1.45 -48.57 -47.81
CA ASP A 5 2.54 -49.45 -47.35
C ASP A 5 3.95 -48.86 -47.55
N LYS A 6 4.70 -48.87 -46.42
CA LYS A 6 6.16 -48.69 -46.20
C LYS A 6 6.69 -47.27 -45.96
N ASN A 7 7.57 -47.00 -44.99
CA ASN A 7 8.25 -47.86 -44.01
C ASN A 7 8.84 -47.05 -42.84
N THR A 8 8.88 -47.75 -41.72
CA THR A 8 9.47 -47.56 -40.39
C THR A 8 10.99 -47.38 -40.35
N LEU A 9 11.51 -46.78 -39.26
CA LEU A 9 12.57 -47.41 -38.46
C LEU A 9 12.51 -47.00 -36.98
N HIS A 10 12.44 -48.00 -36.10
CA HIS A 10 12.55 -47.92 -34.65
C HIS A 10 14.02 -47.85 -34.20
N ILE A 11 14.31 -47.11 -33.12
CA ILE A 11 15.30 -47.53 -32.12
C ILE A 11 14.70 -47.29 -30.72
N ASN A 12 14.80 -48.32 -29.90
CA ASN A 12 14.26 -48.44 -28.55
C ASN A 12 15.43 -48.29 -27.57
N ILE A 13 15.32 -47.45 -26.52
CA ILE A 13 16.16 -47.57 -25.32
C ILE A 13 15.27 -47.39 -24.10
N ASN A 14 15.23 -48.45 -23.30
CA ASN A 14 14.51 -48.62 -22.05
C ASN A 14 15.49 -48.35 -20.90
N THR A 15 15.12 -47.56 -19.89
CA THR A 15 15.50 -47.79 -18.46
C THR A 15 14.89 -46.72 -17.54
N GLY A 16 13.93 -47.18 -16.71
CA GLY A 16 13.93 -47.00 -15.25
C GLY A 16 13.94 -45.59 -14.63
N GLY A 17 12.86 -45.25 -13.92
CA GLY A 17 12.85 -44.18 -12.93
C GLY A 17 11.44 -43.74 -12.56
N VAL A 18 10.93 -44.25 -11.44
CA VAL A 18 9.64 -43.86 -10.84
C VAL A 18 9.70 -42.38 -10.46
N PHE A 19 8.80 -41.57 -11.02
CA PHE A 19 8.44 -40.26 -10.48
C PHE A 19 6.91 -40.17 -10.45
N GLU A 20 6.37 -40.05 -9.24
CA GLU A 20 4.95 -39.79 -8.98
C GLU A 20 4.50 -38.53 -9.73
N GLU A 21 3.38 -38.66 -10.45
CA GLU A 21 2.77 -37.57 -11.20
C GLU A 21 2.17 -36.52 -10.25
N SER A 22 2.74 -35.31 -10.25
CA SER A 22 2.18 -34.15 -9.55
C SER A 22 0.84 -33.70 -10.17
N PRO A 23 -0.19 -33.39 -9.35
CA PRO A 23 -1.52 -32.99 -9.82
C PRO A 23 -1.53 -31.65 -10.58
N ILE A 24 -0.45 -30.87 -10.51
CA ILE A 24 -0.30 -29.56 -11.15
C ILE A 24 -0.24 -29.67 -12.69
N ARG A 25 0.30 -30.77 -13.22
CA ARG A 25 0.47 -30.97 -14.68
C ARG A 25 -0.87 -31.03 -15.42
N SER A 26 -1.90 -31.57 -14.76
CA SER A 26 -3.26 -31.68 -15.31
C SER A 26 -3.98 -30.32 -15.39
N TYR A 27 -3.65 -29.39 -14.49
CA TYR A 27 -4.19 -28.03 -14.46
C TYR A 27 -3.53 -27.14 -15.52
N ILE A 28 -2.21 -27.25 -15.65
CA ILE A 28 -1.43 -26.54 -16.66
C ILE A 28 -1.87 -26.97 -18.08
N LEU A 29 -2.05 -28.28 -18.33
CA LEU A 29 -2.49 -28.79 -19.64
C LEU A 29 -3.95 -28.39 -20.00
N ARG A 30 -4.81 -28.10 -19.02
CA ARG A 30 -6.15 -27.54 -19.28
C ARG A 30 -6.11 -26.05 -19.64
N TYR A 31 -5.15 -25.29 -19.10
CA TYR A 31 -4.97 -23.88 -19.43
C TYR A 31 -4.36 -23.67 -20.83
N PHE A 32 -3.63 -24.67 -21.36
CA PHE A 32 -2.95 -24.58 -22.66
C PHE A 32 -3.77 -25.05 -23.88
N LYS A 33 -5.01 -25.53 -23.71
CA LYS A 33 -5.92 -25.74 -24.85
C LYS A 33 -6.66 -24.44 -25.19
N GLY A 34 -6.01 -23.54 -25.93
CA GLY A 34 -6.71 -22.41 -26.52
C GLY A 34 -5.91 -21.16 -26.88
N ILE A 35 -4.57 -21.17 -26.83
CA ILE A 35 -3.78 -19.95 -27.09
C ILE A 35 -2.86 -20.14 -28.29
N SER A 36 -3.37 -19.84 -29.48
CA SER A 36 -2.56 -19.61 -30.68
C SER A 36 -2.25 -18.12 -30.79
N GLN A 37 -1.27 -17.62 -30.03
CA GLN A 37 -0.76 -16.26 -30.25
C GLN A 37 0.77 -16.18 -30.17
N PRO A 38 1.44 -15.50 -31.13
CA PRO A 38 2.90 -15.41 -31.23
C PRO A 38 3.56 -14.65 -30.06
N ARG A 39 2.79 -13.96 -29.22
CA ARG A 39 3.29 -13.23 -28.03
C ARG A 39 3.77 -14.14 -26.91
N VAL A 40 3.22 -15.35 -26.77
CA VAL A 40 3.61 -16.31 -25.73
C VAL A 40 4.94 -17.01 -26.09
N LEU A 41 5.17 -17.27 -27.38
CA LEU A 41 6.45 -17.77 -27.89
C LEU A 41 7.58 -16.74 -27.69
N LEU A 42 7.28 -15.45 -27.84
CA LEU A 42 8.23 -14.37 -27.55
C LEU A 42 8.60 -14.29 -26.06
N LEU A 43 7.64 -14.52 -25.17
CA LEU A 43 7.87 -14.56 -23.72
C LEU A 43 8.77 -15.76 -23.32
N ILE A 44 8.52 -16.93 -23.90
CA ILE A 44 9.34 -18.14 -23.67
C ILE A 44 10.74 -17.96 -24.24
N ALA A 45 10.88 -17.35 -25.42
CA ALA A 45 12.18 -17.04 -26.01
C ALA A 45 12.96 -16.03 -25.17
N PHE A 46 12.29 -15.04 -24.58
CA PHE A 46 12.92 -14.07 -23.67
C PHE A 46 13.43 -14.72 -22.40
N ILE A 47 12.66 -15.64 -21.80
CA ILE A 47 13.07 -16.40 -20.61
C ILE A 47 14.28 -17.29 -20.93
N PHE A 48 14.27 -17.98 -22.09
CA PHE A 48 15.41 -18.81 -22.51
C PHE A 48 16.66 -17.98 -22.82
N LEU A 49 16.53 -16.81 -23.46
CA LEU A 49 17.64 -15.89 -23.70
C LEU A 49 18.21 -15.31 -22.40
N PHE A 50 17.36 -15.00 -21.42
CA PHE A 50 17.78 -14.50 -20.12
C PHE A 50 18.60 -15.54 -19.34
N VAL A 51 18.17 -16.81 -19.36
CA VAL A 51 18.91 -17.93 -18.73
C VAL A 51 20.24 -18.22 -19.46
N PHE A 52 20.28 -18.13 -20.79
CA PHE A 52 21.50 -18.40 -21.56
C PHE A 52 22.55 -17.29 -21.50
N PHE A 53 22.14 -16.01 -21.44
CA PHE A 53 23.07 -14.88 -21.38
C PHE A 53 23.60 -14.61 -19.97
N TYR A 54 22.84 -14.91 -18.92
CA TYR A 54 23.34 -14.80 -17.53
C TYR A 54 24.08 -16.04 -17.03
N GLY A 55 23.94 -17.19 -17.70
CA GLY A 55 24.66 -18.43 -17.35
C GLY A 55 26.08 -18.54 -17.92
N LYS A 56 26.62 -17.50 -18.57
CA LYS A 56 27.95 -17.51 -19.19
C LYS A 56 28.68 -16.20 -18.93
N ASN A 57 29.21 -16.03 -17.72
CA ASN A 57 30.32 -15.12 -17.41
C ASN A 57 31.15 -15.75 -16.29
N GLU A 58 31.92 -16.79 -16.65
CA GLU A 58 33.12 -17.16 -15.89
C GLU A 58 34.30 -16.47 -16.56
N GLU A 59 34.70 -15.31 -16.02
CA GLU A 59 36.01 -14.71 -16.29
C GLU A 59 36.96 -15.09 -15.16
N SER A 60 38.12 -15.60 -15.56
CA SER A 60 39.20 -16.13 -14.73
C SER A 60 39.80 -15.06 -13.81
N ILE A 61 39.64 -15.22 -12.50
CA ILE A 61 40.40 -14.46 -11.50
C ILE A 61 41.67 -15.24 -11.16
N GLY A 62 42.81 -14.61 -11.38
CA GLY A 62 44.14 -15.17 -11.12
C GLY A 62 44.35 -15.50 -9.64
N LYS A 63 45.01 -16.63 -9.41
CA LYS A 63 45.66 -16.95 -8.14
C LYS A 63 46.66 -15.84 -7.80
N ASN A 64 46.36 -15.04 -6.79
CA ASN A 64 47.26 -14.47 -5.79
C ASN A 64 46.58 -13.25 -5.16
N ASP A 65 45.84 -13.48 -4.07
CA ASP A 65 45.69 -12.53 -2.96
C ASP A 65 45.02 -13.26 -1.79
N ILE A 66 45.85 -14.04 -1.09
CA ILE A 66 45.50 -14.62 0.20
C ILE A 66 45.66 -13.50 1.22
N GLY A 67 44.56 -13.02 1.80
CA GLY A 67 44.59 -12.24 3.03
C GLY A 67 43.81 -10.94 3.01
N LYS A 68 42.48 -11.04 2.97
CA LYS A 68 41.54 -10.17 3.71
C LYS A 68 40.15 -10.82 3.63
N ILE A 69 39.77 -11.49 4.71
CA ILE A 69 38.37 -11.86 4.93
C ILE A 69 37.66 -10.55 5.28
N GLU A 70 37.17 -9.85 4.26
CA GLU A 70 36.08 -8.91 4.45
C GLU A 70 34.82 -9.74 4.69
N THR A 71 34.27 -9.62 5.89
CA THR A 71 32.94 -10.13 6.23
C THR A 71 31.94 -9.60 5.20
N ILE A 72 31.50 -10.47 4.30
CA ILE A 72 30.43 -10.19 3.35
C ILE A 72 29.17 -9.94 4.18
N GLN A 73 28.78 -8.68 4.29
CA GLN A 73 27.51 -8.28 4.88
C GLN A 73 26.40 -8.92 4.05
N GLU A 74 25.53 -9.73 4.66
CA GLU A 74 24.33 -10.29 4.02
C GLU A 74 23.55 -9.16 3.36
N SER A 75 23.70 -9.01 2.03
CA SER A 75 22.94 -8.02 1.30
C SER A 75 21.55 -8.57 1.05
N ASP A 76 20.55 -8.07 1.77
CA ASP A 76 19.14 -8.36 1.53
C ASP A 76 18.81 -8.15 0.03
N ILE A 77 18.53 -9.25 -0.68
CA ILE A 77 18.23 -9.27 -2.13
C ILE A 77 17.03 -8.36 -2.43
N LEU A 78 16.13 -8.17 -1.45
CA LEU A 78 14.95 -7.31 -1.58
C LEU A 78 15.29 -5.83 -1.76
N THR A 79 16.54 -5.41 -1.52
CA THR A 79 16.97 -4.02 -1.80
C THR A 79 16.92 -3.68 -3.29
N LYS A 80 17.05 -4.68 -4.18
CA LYS A 80 17.03 -4.49 -5.64
C LYS A 80 15.66 -4.79 -6.27
N ILE A 81 14.76 -5.39 -5.52
CA ILE A 81 13.43 -5.80 -5.98
C ILE A 81 12.44 -4.69 -5.63
N ILE A 82 12.04 -3.92 -6.63
CA ILE A 82 11.09 -2.81 -6.48
C ILE A 82 9.89 -2.99 -7.43
N PRO A 83 8.67 -2.58 -7.02
CA PRO A 83 7.53 -2.57 -7.93
C PRO A 83 7.77 -1.63 -9.11
N THR A 84 7.49 -2.10 -10.32
CA THR A 84 7.53 -1.31 -11.57
C THR A 84 6.16 -1.11 -12.19
N GLU A 85 5.11 -1.67 -11.56
CA GLU A 85 3.73 -1.47 -12.01
C GLU A 85 3.34 0.01 -11.87
N GLY A 86 2.75 0.58 -12.91
CA GLY A 86 2.36 1.99 -12.93
C GLY A 86 3.53 2.98 -13.08
N ASP A 87 4.71 2.53 -13.51
CA ASP A 87 5.85 3.41 -13.83
C ASP A 87 5.46 4.49 -14.85
N GLY A 88 5.79 5.74 -14.53
CA GLY A 88 5.47 6.89 -15.37
C GLY A 88 3.97 7.16 -15.59
N GLU A 89 3.08 6.58 -14.78
CA GLU A 89 1.63 6.80 -14.88
C GLU A 89 1.10 7.89 -13.95
N CYS A 90 1.96 8.49 -13.12
CA CYS A 90 1.60 9.52 -12.15
C CYS A 90 2.37 10.85 -12.38
N THR A 91 1.70 11.97 -12.14
CA THR A 91 2.34 13.30 -12.02
C THR A 91 2.23 13.74 -10.57
N ALA A 92 3.37 14.03 -9.93
CA ALA A 92 3.35 14.65 -8.60
C ALA A 92 3.02 16.13 -8.72
N ILE A 93 2.07 16.62 -7.94
CA ILE A 93 1.65 18.01 -7.91
C ILE A 93 2.07 18.62 -6.58
N LEU A 94 2.93 19.63 -6.64
CA LEU A 94 3.38 20.38 -5.48
C LEU A 94 2.94 21.84 -5.60
N LEU A 95 2.55 22.45 -4.48
CA LEU A 95 2.24 23.88 -4.41
C LEU A 95 3.39 24.61 -3.72
N ASN A 96 4.02 25.55 -4.42
CA ASN A 96 5.01 26.43 -3.82
C ASN A 96 4.37 27.76 -3.43
N TRP A 97 4.63 28.23 -2.21
CA TRP A 97 4.33 29.61 -1.79
C TRP A 97 5.52 30.20 -1.03
N ASN A 98 5.68 29.86 0.25
CA ASN A 98 6.68 30.50 1.11
C ASN A 98 7.85 29.60 1.53
N ARG A 99 7.78 28.27 1.33
CA ARG A 99 8.81 27.33 1.82
C ARG A 99 9.46 26.56 0.67
N LEU A 100 10.15 27.28 -0.20
CA LEU A 100 10.82 26.70 -1.35
C LEU A 100 11.82 25.58 -0.97
N ASP A 101 12.52 25.71 0.16
CA ASP A 101 13.50 24.70 0.57
C ASP A 101 12.83 23.37 0.94
N ASN A 102 11.66 23.39 1.57
CA ASN A 102 10.87 22.17 1.79
C ASN A 102 10.46 21.55 0.45
N ILE A 103 10.04 22.36 -0.52
CA ILE A 103 9.72 21.86 -1.87
C ILE A 103 10.94 21.19 -2.52
N LYS A 104 12.16 21.74 -2.38
CA LYS A 104 13.38 21.10 -2.92
C LYS A 104 13.65 19.73 -2.28
N ILE A 105 13.48 19.61 -0.95
CA ILE A 105 13.63 18.34 -0.23
C ILE A 105 12.61 17.32 -0.77
N ILE A 106 11.36 17.74 -0.92
CA ILE A 106 10.28 16.89 -1.43
C ILE A 106 10.57 16.46 -2.88
N VAL A 107 10.97 17.37 -3.76
CA VAL A 107 11.36 17.06 -5.15
C VAL A 107 12.47 16.01 -5.17
N LYS A 108 13.51 16.16 -4.35
CA LYS A 108 14.63 15.21 -4.26
C LYS A 108 14.16 13.82 -3.83
N ASN A 109 13.19 13.72 -2.93
CA ASN A 109 12.59 12.45 -2.52
C ASN A 109 11.76 11.83 -3.68
N LEU A 110 10.79 12.58 -4.19
CA LEU A 110 9.88 12.10 -5.24
C LEU A 110 10.61 11.69 -6.51
N CYS A 111 11.70 12.36 -6.88
CA CYS A 111 12.43 12.07 -8.11
C CYS A 111 13.06 10.67 -8.14
N GLN A 112 13.27 10.06 -6.97
CA GLN A 112 13.84 8.71 -6.83
C GLN A 112 12.84 7.61 -7.26
N HIS A 113 11.56 7.95 -7.42
CA HIS A 113 10.52 6.99 -7.76
C HIS A 113 10.21 7.00 -9.27
N SER A 114 10.13 5.80 -9.85
CA SER A 114 9.81 5.55 -11.26
C SER A 114 8.34 5.81 -11.60
N MET A 115 7.43 5.70 -10.60
CA MET A 115 6.00 6.00 -10.77
C MET A 115 5.71 7.42 -11.29
N PHE A 116 6.58 8.38 -10.96
CA PHE A 116 6.42 9.76 -11.39
C PHE A 116 7.06 9.97 -12.75
N LYS A 117 6.22 10.33 -13.72
CA LYS A 117 6.64 10.83 -15.04
C LYS A 117 7.14 12.27 -14.95
N GLU A 118 6.45 13.08 -14.16
CA GLU A 118 6.67 14.51 -14.01
C GLU A 118 6.40 14.92 -12.56
N ILE A 119 7.12 15.93 -12.09
CA ILE A 119 6.84 16.68 -10.86
C ILE A 119 6.42 18.08 -11.28
N PHE A 120 5.12 18.34 -11.25
CA PHE A 120 4.53 19.63 -11.58
C PHE A 120 4.52 20.50 -10.31
N ILE A 121 5.25 21.61 -10.34
CA ILE A 121 5.28 22.60 -9.27
C ILE A 121 4.46 23.82 -9.69
N TRP A 122 3.32 24.01 -9.04
CA TRP A 122 2.52 25.21 -9.18
C TRP A 122 3.00 26.27 -8.20
N ASN A 123 3.52 27.37 -8.72
CA ASN A 123 4.04 28.46 -7.90
C ASN A 123 2.96 29.52 -7.67
N ASN A 124 2.49 29.61 -6.42
CA ASN A 124 1.56 30.62 -5.92
C ASN A 124 2.27 31.89 -5.40
N ASN A 125 3.61 31.92 -5.40
CA ASN A 125 4.38 33.10 -5.00
C ASN A 125 4.65 34.01 -6.21
N VAL A 126 4.03 35.18 -6.22
CA VAL A 126 4.18 36.16 -7.31
C VAL A 126 5.51 36.91 -7.28
N ASP A 127 6.17 36.94 -6.12
CA ASP A 127 7.45 37.64 -5.92
C ASP A 127 8.64 36.76 -6.31
N LEU A 128 8.41 35.47 -6.57
CA LEU A 128 9.43 34.49 -6.93
C LEU A 128 9.08 33.86 -8.28
N HIS A 129 10.01 33.84 -9.22
CA HIS A 129 9.85 33.09 -10.47
C HIS A 129 10.68 31.80 -10.43
N LEU A 130 10.01 30.64 -10.38
CA LEU A 130 10.71 29.35 -10.37
C LEU A 130 11.41 29.08 -11.70
N SER A 131 12.60 28.50 -11.62
CA SER A 131 13.43 28.09 -12.76
C SER A 131 14.33 26.91 -12.39
N ASP A 132 14.88 26.22 -13.39
CA ASP A 132 15.73 25.02 -13.20
C ASP A 132 16.93 25.26 -12.28
N THR A 133 17.52 26.46 -12.33
CA THR A 133 18.71 26.82 -11.53
C THR A 133 18.45 26.72 -10.03
N MET A 134 17.20 26.89 -9.59
CA MET A 134 16.80 26.78 -8.18
C MET A 134 16.72 25.33 -7.69
N PHE A 135 16.68 24.36 -8.60
CA PHE A 135 16.47 22.94 -8.29
C PHE A 135 17.65 22.05 -8.69
N VAL A 136 18.79 22.62 -9.10
CA VAL A 136 19.98 21.86 -9.56
C VAL A 136 20.42 20.83 -8.53
N ASP A 137 20.42 21.17 -7.24
CA ASP A 137 20.86 20.30 -6.14
C ASP A 137 19.91 19.11 -5.87
N THR A 138 18.72 19.12 -6.47
CA THR A 138 17.80 17.97 -6.39
C THR A 138 18.21 16.86 -7.35
N HIS A 139 19.06 17.16 -8.34
CA HIS A 139 19.42 16.27 -9.45
C HIS A 139 18.21 15.66 -10.18
N CYS A 140 17.07 16.37 -10.17
CA CYS A 140 15.85 15.90 -10.79
C CYS A 140 15.61 16.51 -12.17
N ASN A 141 15.42 15.67 -13.17
CA ASN A 141 15.16 16.07 -14.56
C ASN A 141 13.66 15.97 -14.96
N LYS A 142 12.77 15.72 -13.98
CA LYS A 142 11.33 15.51 -14.21
C LYS A 142 10.48 16.73 -13.85
N ILE A 143 11.09 17.87 -13.56
CA ILE A 143 10.37 19.02 -12.99
C ILE A 143 9.71 19.84 -14.11
N ARG A 144 8.47 20.25 -13.88
CA ARG A 144 7.77 21.25 -14.68
C ARG A 144 7.20 22.32 -13.78
N TYR A 145 7.36 23.58 -14.16
CA TYR A 145 6.87 24.72 -13.38
C TYR A 145 5.66 25.37 -14.03
N TYR A 146 4.78 25.92 -13.19
CA TYR A 146 3.81 26.94 -13.59
C TYR A 146 3.91 28.14 -12.63
N ASN A 147 4.47 29.24 -13.13
CA ASN A 147 4.56 30.50 -12.38
C ASN A 147 3.23 31.25 -12.50
N SER A 148 2.38 31.11 -11.49
CA SER A 148 1.04 31.71 -11.48
C SER A 148 1.12 33.24 -11.33
N PRO A 149 0.27 34.02 -12.02
CA PRO A 149 0.20 35.48 -11.83
C PRO A 149 -0.40 35.89 -10.48
N GLY A 150 -0.88 34.93 -9.67
CA GLY A 150 -1.48 35.18 -8.37
C GLY A 150 -1.56 33.91 -7.52
N ASN A 151 -1.78 34.08 -6.21
CA ASN A 151 -1.99 32.96 -5.30
C ASN A 151 -3.37 32.34 -5.52
N MET A 152 -3.40 31.11 -6.05
CA MET A 152 -4.62 30.32 -6.25
C MET A 152 -4.94 29.38 -5.08
N TYR A 153 -4.16 29.44 -3.99
CA TYR A 153 -4.35 28.62 -2.79
C TYR A 153 -4.43 27.13 -3.13
N PHE A 154 -5.32 26.39 -2.46
CA PHE A 154 -5.43 24.95 -2.61
C PHE A 154 -6.02 24.51 -3.95
N ILE A 155 -6.82 25.35 -4.62
CA ILE A 155 -7.45 24.94 -5.87
C ILE A 155 -6.44 24.67 -6.99
N ALA A 156 -5.28 25.32 -6.89
CA ALA A 156 -4.15 25.15 -7.79
C ALA A 156 -3.79 23.67 -8.02
N ARG A 157 -3.83 22.82 -6.98
CA ARG A 157 -3.42 21.40 -7.14
C ARG A 157 -4.36 20.64 -8.07
N TYR A 158 -5.66 20.94 -8.00
CA TYR A 158 -6.68 20.29 -8.82
C TYR A 158 -6.63 20.78 -10.26
N LEU A 159 -6.38 22.07 -10.47
CA LEU A 159 -6.14 22.62 -11.80
C LEU A 159 -4.88 21.99 -12.43
N ALA A 160 -3.78 21.94 -11.69
CA ALA A 160 -2.53 21.32 -12.14
C ALA A 160 -2.74 19.84 -12.51
N CYS A 161 -3.42 19.05 -11.67
CA CYS A 161 -3.73 17.67 -11.99
C CYS A 161 -4.65 17.53 -13.22
N SER A 162 -5.64 18.42 -13.38
CA SER A 162 -6.49 18.42 -14.59
C SER A 162 -5.68 18.67 -15.88
N MET A 163 -4.58 19.42 -15.78
CA MET A 163 -3.65 19.72 -16.86
C MET A 163 -2.56 18.66 -17.05
N ALA A 164 -2.44 17.68 -16.14
CA ALA A 164 -1.43 16.65 -16.20
C ALA A 164 -1.69 15.69 -17.38
N ALA A 165 -0.62 15.24 -18.02
CA ALA A 165 -0.69 14.30 -19.14
C ALA A 165 -0.87 12.84 -18.68
N THR A 166 -0.66 12.56 -17.40
CA THR A 166 -0.74 11.23 -16.80
C THR A 166 -2.16 10.84 -16.40
N LYS A 167 -2.36 9.56 -16.12
CA LYS A 167 -3.65 9.02 -15.64
C LYS A 167 -3.89 9.39 -14.18
N TYR A 168 -2.83 9.42 -13.40
CA TYR A 168 -2.88 9.61 -11.95
C TYR A 168 -2.13 10.87 -11.54
N CYS A 169 -2.49 11.38 -10.37
CA CYS A 169 -1.85 12.49 -9.71
C CYS A 169 -1.51 12.12 -8.27
N TYR A 170 -0.41 12.69 -7.78
CA TYR A 170 -0.02 12.62 -6.38
C TYR A 170 0.00 14.02 -5.78
N PHE A 171 -0.57 14.20 -4.59
CA PHE A 171 -0.58 15.46 -3.86
C PHE A 171 0.25 15.35 -2.60
N GLN A 172 0.99 16.41 -2.28
CA GLN A 172 1.71 16.55 -1.02
C GLN A 172 1.91 18.04 -0.71
N ASP A 173 1.75 18.39 0.56
CA ASP A 173 2.03 19.73 1.07
C ASP A 173 3.50 19.83 1.52
N ASP A 174 4.00 21.05 1.63
CA ASP A 174 5.36 21.37 2.07
C ASP A 174 5.58 21.26 3.59
N ASP A 175 4.61 20.67 4.31
CA ASP A 175 4.62 20.45 5.76
C ASP A 175 5.20 19.09 6.17
N TRP A 176 5.24 18.13 5.25
CA TRP A 176 5.49 16.72 5.58
C TRP A 176 6.49 16.07 4.63
N MET A 177 7.29 15.15 5.16
CA MET A 177 8.07 14.21 4.36
C MET A 177 7.41 12.83 4.35
N ILE A 178 6.94 12.42 3.16
CA ILE A 178 6.26 11.14 2.96
C ILE A 178 7.25 10.07 2.55
N LYS A 179 7.39 9.02 3.37
CA LYS A 179 8.34 7.92 3.15
C LYS A 179 7.72 6.74 2.39
N HIS A 180 6.44 6.48 2.58
CA HIS A 180 5.80 5.22 2.17
C HIS A 180 5.13 5.28 0.80
N LEU A 181 5.84 5.84 -0.19
CA LEU A 181 5.28 6.12 -1.51
C LEU A 181 5.03 4.84 -2.30
N ARG A 182 5.91 3.83 -2.23
CA ARG A 182 5.72 2.56 -2.96
C ARG A 182 4.54 1.78 -2.40
N SER A 183 4.44 1.68 -1.08
CA SER A 183 3.35 1.01 -0.40
C SER A 183 2.02 1.67 -0.72
N MET A 184 1.93 2.99 -0.60
CA MET A 184 0.69 3.71 -0.91
C MET A 184 0.31 3.61 -2.39
N TYR A 185 1.28 3.73 -3.31
CA TYR A 185 1.01 3.63 -4.75
C TYR A 185 0.60 2.22 -5.17
N SER A 186 1.25 1.19 -4.63
CA SER A 186 0.89 -0.20 -4.91
C SER A 186 -0.52 -0.56 -4.44
N ASN A 187 -0.97 0.00 -3.29
CA ASN A 187 -2.37 -0.14 -2.88
C ASN A 187 -3.31 0.65 -3.81
N PHE A 188 -2.94 1.89 -4.16
CA PHE A 188 -3.72 2.72 -5.09
C PHE A 188 -3.96 2.04 -6.44
N LEU A 189 -2.96 1.38 -7.01
CA LEU A 189 -3.09 0.68 -8.30
C LEU A 189 -4.08 -0.49 -8.25
N ARG A 190 -4.33 -1.09 -7.08
CA ARG A 190 -5.39 -2.11 -6.92
C ARG A 190 -6.78 -1.50 -7.04
N PHE A 191 -6.96 -0.26 -6.57
CA PHE A 191 -8.26 0.41 -6.50
C PHE A 191 -8.19 1.89 -6.94
N PRO A 192 -7.81 2.19 -8.19
CA PRO A 192 -7.47 3.56 -8.62
C PRO A 192 -8.69 4.51 -8.71
N ASN A 193 -9.90 3.97 -8.56
CA ASN A 193 -11.13 4.75 -8.45
C ASN A 193 -11.26 5.44 -7.07
N LEU A 194 -10.58 4.92 -6.04
CA LEU A 194 -10.56 5.49 -4.70
C LEU A 194 -9.34 6.41 -4.52
N ILE A 195 -9.51 7.49 -3.75
CA ILE A 195 -8.37 8.26 -3.25
C ILE A 195 -7.65 7.42 -2.20
N HIS A 196 -6.33 7.33 -2.29
CA HIS A 196 -5.49 6.75 -1.26
C HIS A 196 -4.69 7.85 -0.59
N THR A 197 -4.71 7.91 0.74
CA THR A 197 -3.99 8.92 1.52
C THR A 197 -3.15 8.27 2.61
N ASP A 198 -2.16 8.98 3.12
CA ASP A 198 -1.37 8.60 4.29
C ASP A 198 -1.61 9.61 5.43
N THR A 199 -1.64 9.16 6.68
CA THR A 199 -1.90 10.02 7.84
C THR A 199 -1.50 9.36 9.16
N ASN A 200 -1.34 10.15 10.24
CA ASN A 200 -1.11 9.64 11.60
C ASN A 200 -2.37 9.12 12.30
N ALA A 201 -2.18 8.38 13.38
CA ALA A 201 -3.25 7.77 14.19
C ALA A 201 -4.31 8.76 14.68
N ASP A 202 -3.93 9.95 15.15
CA ASP A 202 -4.86 10.98 15.62
C ASP A 202 -5.81 11.41 14.50
N VAL A 203 -5.25 11.77 13.35
CA VAL A 203 -6.03 12.21 12.20
C VAL A 203 -6.80 11.04 11.57
N TYR A 204 -6.21 9.84 11.50
CA TYR A 204 -6.88 8.62 11.06
C TYR A 204 -8.13 8.37 11.91
N SER A 205 -8.01 8.48 13.23
CA SER A 205 -9.13 8.30 14.15
C SER A 205 -10.23 9.34 13.95
N SER A 206 -9.85 10.61 13.78
CA SER A 206 -10.83 11.68 13.54
C SER A 206 -11.56 11.49 12.21
N THR A 207 -10.83 11.17 11.15
CA THR A 207 -11.36 11.10 9.78
C THR A 207 -12.15 9.83 9.49
N ASN A 208 -11.78 8.68 10.07
CA ASN A 208 -12.50 7.43 9.89
C ASN A 208 -13.64 7.21 10.90
N TRP A 209 -13.66 7.94 12.01
CA TRP A 209 -14.73 7.84 13.01
C TRP A 209 -15.68 9.04 13.03
N LYS A 210 -15.15 10.27 13.08
CA LYS A 210 -15.96 11.48 13.33
C LYS A 210 -16.35 12.22 12.06
N TRP A 211 -15.55 12.09 11.01
CA TRP A 211 -15.72 12.79 9.72
C TRP A 211 -16.05 11.85 8.56
N CYS A 212 -16.82 10.82 8.89
CA CYS A 212 -17.40 9.87 7.96
C CYS A 212 -18.92 9.94 8.07
N PHE A 213 -19.61 10.12 6.94
CA PHE A 213 -21.03 10.44 6.91
C PHE A 213 -21.77 9.52 5.95
N PHE A 214 -22.83 8.90 6.46
CA PHE A 214 -23.64 7.94 5.72
C PHE A 214 -25.13 8.30 5.79
N ASP A 215 -25.81 8.21 4.65
CA ASP A 215 -27.27 8.22 4.56
C ASP A 215 -27.71 7.41 3.34
N ASP A 216 -28.10 6.16 3.58
CA ASP A 216 -28.49 5.20 2.53
C ASP A 216 -29.73 5.65 1.74
N ASP A 217 -30.58 6.55 2.28
CA ASP A 217 -31.79 7.00 1.58
C ASP A 217 -31.44 7.86 0.35
N ILE A 218 -30.27 8.50 0.37
CA ILE A 218 -29.79 9.39 -0.69
C ILE A 218 -28.46 8.93 -1.28
N ASP A 219 -28.03 7.70 -0.98
CA ASP A 219 -26.74 7.14 -1.40
C ASP A 219 -25.55 8.05 -1.00
N LEU A 220 -25.54 8.58 0.24
CA LEU A 220 -24.41 9.33 0.82
C LEU A 220 -23.47 8.35 1.54
N HIS A 221 -22.19 8.35 1.17
CA HIS A 221 -21.11 7.54 1.78
C HIS A 221 -19.77 8.26 1.59
N SER A 222 -19.56 9.29 2.40
CA SER A 222 -18.45 10.21 2.21
C SER A 222 -17.65 10.37 3.49
N CYS A 223 -16.33 10.35 3.38
CA CYS A 223 -15.46 10.74 4.47
C CYS A 223 -14.49 11.85 4.04
N TYR A 224 -14.11 12.67 5.01
CA TYR A 224 -13.05 13.65 4.81
C TYR A 224 -11.67 13.00 4.96
N SER A 225 -10.69 13.41 4.16
CA SER A 225 -9.28 13.09 4.39
C SER A 225 -8.39 14.26 3.98
N TRP A 226 -7.29 14.45 4.71
CA TRP A 226 -6.28 15.44 4.35
C TRP A 226 -5.43 14.91 3.20
N VAL A 227 -5.36 15.65 2.11
CA VAL A 227 -4.54 15.28 0.94
C VAL A 227 -3.10 15.79 1.01
N GLY A 228 -2.80 16.65 1.99
CA GLY A 228 -1.48 17.26 2.17
C GLY A 228 -0.41 16.31 2.69
N THR A 229 -0.81 15.27 3.41
CA THR A 229 0.06 14.24 3.98
C THR A 229 0.38 13.11 2.98
N GLY A 230 0.22 13.37 1.68
CA GLY A 230 0.37 12.38 0.63
C GLY A 230 -0.98 11.82 0.20
N ALA A 231 -1.32 11.99 -1.08
CA ALA A 231 -2.52 11.41 -1.66
C ALA A 231 -2.35 11.02 -3.12
N PHE A 232 -2.65 9.77 -3.46
CA PHE A 232 -2.83 9.34 -4.86
C PHE A 232 -4.30 9.40 -5.25
N THR A 233 -4.55 9.93 -6.44
CA THR A 233 -5.89 10.00 -7.02
C THR A 233 -5.84 9.91 -8.53
N SER A 234 -6.93 9.48 -9.15
CA SER A 234 -7.07 9.55 -10.61
C SER A 234 -7.31 10.98 -11.07
N ARG A 235 -6.82 11.32 -12.26
CA ARG A 235 -7.18 12.59 -12.92
C ARG A 235 -8.70 12.69 -13.12
N GLU A 236 -9.37 11.56 -13.33
CA GLU A 236 -10.82 11.49 -13.43
C GLU A 236 -11.52 11.96 -12.14
N ASN A 237 -11.05 11.55 -10.96
CA ASN A 237 -11.58 12.02 -9.68
C ASN A 237 -11.43 13.54 -9.53
N VAL A 238 -10.30 14.11 -9.96
CA VAL A 238 -10.12 15.55 -9.97
C VAL A 238 -11.08 16.26 -10.92
N LEU A 239 -11.31 15.72 -12.11
CA LEU A 239 -12.29 16.26 -13.05
C LEU A 239 -13.73 16.15 -12.51
N LYS A 240 -14.07 15.05 -11.82
CA LYS A 240 -15.35 14.89 -11.10
C LYS A 240 -15.52 15.97 -10.04
N PHE A 241 -14.48 16.23 -9.24
CA PHE A 241 -14.48 17.31 -8.26
C PHE A 241 -14.71 18.69 -8.90
N LEU A 242 -13.94 19.05 -9.93
CA LEU A 242 -14.09 20.33 -10.62
C LEU A 242 -15.48 20.48 -11.26
N LYS A 243 -16.08 19.39 -11.75
CA LYS A 243 -17.48 19.39 -12.22
C LYS A 243 -18.47 19.61 -11.08
N MET A 244 -18.20 19.06 -9.90
CA MET A 244 -19.03 19.25 -8.72
C MET A 244 -19.04 20.69 -8.23
N THR A 245 -17.93 21.43 -8.32
CA THR A 245 -17.91 22.85 -7.92
C THR A 245 -18.89 23.69 -8.74
N SER A 246 -19.06 23.39 -10.03
CA SER A 246 -20.08 24.04 -10.87
C SER A 246 -21.50 23.57 -10.52
N LYS A 247 -21.70 22.26 -10.34
CA LYS A 247 -23.02 21.67 -10.03
C LYS A 247 -23.60 22.13 -8.70
N THR A 248 -22.75 22.44 -7.73
CA THR A 248 -23.17 22.89 -6.40
C THR A 248 -23.12 24.41 -6.27
N GLU A 249 -22.81 25.16 -7.32
CA GLU A 249 -22.70 26.62 -7.30
C GLU A 249 -21.74 27.10 -6.19
N MET A 250 -20.53 26.53 -6.19
CA MET A 250 -19.46 26.90 -5.26
C MET A 250 -18.98 28.33 -5.56
N SER A 251 -18.97 29.19 -4.55
CA SER A 251 -18.51 30.58 -4.67
C SER A 251 -17.00 30.65 -4.84
N SER A 252 -16.49 31.79 -5.35
CA SER A 252 -15.05 32.02 -5.51
C SER A 252 -14.27 31.88 -4.20
N LEU A 253 -14.87 32.28 -3.06
CA LEU A 253 -14.24 32.12 -1.75
C LEU A 253 -14.21 30.66 -1.30
N GLU A 254 -15.22 29.85 -1.63
CA GLU A 254 -15.14 28.41 -1.34
C GLU A 254 -14.10 27.73 -2.22
N PHE A 255 -13.98 28.17 -3.48
CA PHE A 255 -13.05 27.63 -4.47
C PHE A 255 -11.61 27.61 -3.95
N ILE A 256 -11.16 28.65 -3.24
CA ILE A 256 -9.80 28.68 -2.67
C ILE A 256 -9.57 27.62 -1.57
N TYR A 257 -10.63 27.14 -0.92
CA TYR A 257 -10.62 26.06 0.09
C TYR A 257 -10.85 24.67 -0.52
N GLY A 258 -10.45 24.46 -1.77
CA GLY A 258 -10.72 23.22 -2.52
C GLY A 258 -10.42 21.91 -1.76
N ASP A 259 -9.36 21.88 -0.95
CA ASP A 259 -9.00 20.72 -0.13
C ASP A 259 -10.11 20.31 0.86
N MET A 260 -10.86 21.27 1.40
CA MET A 260 -11.96 21.00 2.36
C MET A 260 -13.16 20.32 1.69
N TYR A 261 -13.21 20.35 0.35
CA TYR A 261 -14.31 19.85 -0.45
C TYR A 261 -13.96 18.57 -1.21
N PHE A 262 -12.70 18.42 -1.64
CA PHE A 262 -12.31 17.43 -2.63
C PHE A 262 -12.75 16.01 -2.30
N THR A 263 -12.30 15.45 -1.18
CA THR A 263 -12.61 14.05 -0.84
C THR A 263 -14.09 13.87 -0.58
N THR A 264 -14.72 14.85 0.07
CA THR A 264 -16.14 14.85 0.38
C THR A 264 -16.97 14.79 -0.91
N TYR A 265 -16.66 15.63 -1.90
CA TYR A 265 -17.42 15.74 -3.14
C TYR A 265 -17.34 14.52 -4.04
N LEU A 266 -16.38 13.62 -3.84
CA LEU A 266 -16.36 12.36 -4.57
C LEU A 266 -17.43 11.39 -4.09
N ASN A 267 -18.02 11.61 -2.90
CA ASN A 267 -18.97 10.70 -2.28
C ASN A 267 -18.43 9.27 -2.26
N GLN A 268 -17.18 9.12 -1.84
CA GLN A 268 -16.51 7.84 -1.62
C GLN A 268 -15.67 7.97 -0.36
N VAL A 269 -15.52 6.87 0.37
CA VAL A 269 -14.64 6.85 1.54
C VAL A 269 -13.18 6.72 1.05
N PRO A 270 -12.26 7.66 1.35
CA PRO A 270 -10.86 7.51 1.00
C PRO A 270 -10.24 6.26 1.63
N TYR A 271 -9.34 5.58 0.92
CA TYR A 271 -8.57 4.45 1.43
C TYR A 271 -7.33 4.99 2.14
N GLN A 272 -7.50 5.38 3.40
CA GLN A 272 -6.44 5.97 4.21
C GLN A 272 -5.53 4.88 4.77
N LEU A 273 -4.23 5.10 4.70
CA LEU A 273 -3.22 4.33 5.40
C LEU A 273 -2.81 5.09 6.66
N GLU A 274 -2.60 4.37 7.75
CA GLU A 274 -2.15 4.94 9.01
C GLU A 274 -0.66 4.68 9.23
N ASN A 275 0.10 5.73 9.56
CA ASN A 275 1.53 5.66 9.87
C ASN A 275 2.03 6.95 10.55
N SER A 276 3.25 6.90 11.10
CA SER A 276 4.00 8.07 11.56
C SER A 276 4.32 9.06 10.43
N LEU A 277 4.01 10.34 10.67
CA LEU A 277 4.35 11.44 9.78
C LEU A 277 5.64 12.13 10.23
N ILE A 278 6.42 12.60 9.26
CA ILE A 278 7.65 13.36 9.52
C ILE A 278 7.41 14.80 9.14
N GLU A 279 7.44 15.66 10.14
CA GLU A 279 7.21 17.09 9.99
C GLU A 279 8.46 17.77 9.39
N LEU A 280 8.25 18.61 8.38
CA LEU A 280 9.23 19.56 7.87
C LEU A 280 9.03 20.91 8.57
N PRO A 281 10.02 21.82 8.56
CA PRO A 281 9.88 23.12 9.20
C PRO A 281 8.60 23.86 8.75
N GLN A 282 7.70 24.17 9.69
CA GLN A 282 6.36 24.68 9.41
C GLN A 282 6.19 26.21 9.47
N GLU A 283 7.27 26.98 9.42
CA GLU A 283 7.19 28.45 9.49
C GLU A 283 6.32 29.02 8.35
N ASN A 284 5.40 29.95 8.68
CA ASN A 284 4.51 30.63 7.71
C ASN A 284 3.47 29.75 6.98
N GLY A 285 3.07 28.61 7.54
CA GLY A 285 1.98 27.76 7.01
C GLY A 285 0.59 28.41 6.99
N PHE A 286 -0.29 27.94 6.10
CA PHE A 286 -1.64 28.49 5.85
C PHE A 286 -2.67 28.16 6.95
N SER A 287 -2.33 27.35 7.97
CA SER A 287 -3.26 26.91 9.02
C SER A 287 -2.64 26.82 10.43
N LEU A 288 -1.74 27.75 10.74
CA LEU A 288 -1.01 27.78 12.01
C LEU A 288 -1.86 28.26 13.19
N THR A 289 -2.93 29.03 12.96
CA THR A 289 -3.74 29.59 14.05
C THR A 289 -4.98 28.74 14.35
N GLY A 290 -5.48 28.83 15.59
CA GLY A 290 -6.74 28.19 15.98
C GLY A 290 -7.94 28.71 15.15
N LYS A 291 -7.87 29.96 14.67
CA LYS A 291 -8.90 30.55 13.80
C LYS A 291 -8.93 29.87 12.43
N ASP A 292 -7.77 29.58 11.85
CA ASP A 292 -7.67 28.94 10.53
C ASP A 292 -8.18 27.49 10.59
N ARG A 293 -7.85 26.77 11.66
CA ARG A 293 -8.37 25.40 11.90
C ARG A 293 -9.90 25.38 12.03
N MET A 294 -10.48 26.36 12.73
CA MET A 294 -11.94 26.50 12.79
C MET A 294 -12.55 26.79 11.42
N LEU A 295 -11.86 27.58 10.59
CA LEU A 295 -12.33 27.93 9.25
C LEU A 295 -12.29 26.73 8.30
N ASN A 296 -11.23 25.91 8.37
CA ASN A 296 -11.16 24.63 7.66
C ASN A 296 -12.36 23.74 8.02
N LYS A 297 -12.63 23.56 9.31
CA LYS A 297 -13.78 22.79 9.80
C LYS A 297 -15.12 23.33 9.29
N LEU A 298 -15.28 24.65 9.23
CA LEU A 298 -16.48 25.28 8.68
C LEU A 298 -16.68 24.90 7.21
N TYR A 299 -15.62 24.97 6.39
CA TYR A 299 -15.70 24.63 4.97
C TYR A 299 -15.86 23.13 4.73
N MET A 300 -15.25 22.27 5.55
CA MET A 300 -15.50 20.83 5.52
C MET A 300 -16.99 20.51 5.75
N HIS A 301 -17.60 21.14 6.76
CA HIS A 301 -19.03 20.96 7.02
C HIS A 301 -19.90 21.53 5.88
N LYS A 302 -19.50 22.67 5.31
CA LYS A 302 -20.19 23.27 4.17
C LYS A 302 -20.14 22.36 2.92
N ALA A 303 -19.02 21.68 2.69
CA ALA A 303 -18.90 20.67 1.64
C ALA A 303 -19.93 19.55 1.83
N LEU A 304 -20.03 19.01 3.05
CA LEU A 304 -20.98 17.95 3.38
C LEU A 304 -22.44 18.37 3.14
N ILE A 305 -22.85 19.55 3.63
CA ILE A 305 -24.21 20.06 3.42
C ILE A 305 -24.52 20.21 1.92
N ARG A 306 -23.58 20.75 1.13
CA ARG A 306 -23.77 20.91 -0.32
C ARG A 306 -23.90 19.56 -1.03
N LEU A 307 -23.06 18.58 -0.67
CA LEU A 307 -23.16 17.23 -1.21
C LEU A 307 -24.51 16.60 -0.87
N TYR A 308 -24.93 16.68 0.40
CA TYR A 308 -26.22 16.16 0.86
C TYR A 308 -27.39 16.76 0.05
N ASN A 309 -27.41 18.08 -0.13
CA ASN A 309 -28.46 18.76 -0.89
C ASN A 309 -28.45 18.31 -2.36
N TYR A 310 -27.27 18.21 -2.97
CA TYR A 310 -27.12 17.72 -4.34
C TYR A 310 -27.67 16.29 -4.51
N LEU A 311 -27.26 15.36 -3.64
CA LEU A 311 -27.73 13.97 -3.67
C LEU A 311 -29.24 13.85 -3.42
N SER A 312 -29.77 14.63 -2.46
CA SER A 312 -31.21 14.68 -2.18
C SER A 312 -32.02 15.16 -3.39
N LEU A 313 -31.54 16.20 -4.09
CA LEU A 313 -32.17 16.70 -5.32
C LEU A 313 -32.10 15.67 -6.44
N LEU A 314 -30.97 14.95 -6.59
CA LEU A 314 -30.85 13.86 -7.55
C LEU A 314 -31.84 12.74 -7.26
N LYS A 315 -31.96 12.31 -6.01
CA LYS A 315 -32.89 11.25 -5.60
C LYS A 315 -34.34 11.63 -5.89
N SER A 316 -34.72 12.87 -5.55
CA SER A 316 -36.05 13.41 -5.84
C SER A 316 -36.36 13.46 -7.34
N LYS A 317 -35.41 13.91 -8.17
CA LYS A 317 -35.57 13.91 -9.64
C LYS A 317 -35.69 12.50 -10.21
N ASN A 318 -34.88 11.55 -9.74
CA ASN A 318 -34.92 10.17 -10.18
C ASN A 318 -36.24 9.46 -9.82
N ASN A 319 -36.81 9.75 -8.65
CA ASN A 319 -38.12 9.22 -8.27
C ASN A 319 -39.23 9.70 -9.23
N ASN A 320 -39.07 10.90 -9.81
CA ASN A 320 -40.02 11.47 -10.78
C ASN A 320 -39.71 11.06 -12.23
N ASN A 321 -38.46 10.77 -12.56
CA ASN A 321 -38.02 10.32 -13.88
C ASN A 321 -36.74 9.46 -13.77
N PRO A 322 -36.88 8.12 -13.70
CA PRO A 322 -35.75 7.24 -13.42
C PRO A 322 -34.78 7.19 -14.60
N SER A 323 -33.57 7.71 -14.40
CA SER A 323 -32.44 7.54 -15.31
C SER A 323 -31.41 6.59 -14.70
N THR A 324 -31.15 5.46 -15.37
CA THR A 324 -30.28 4.39 -14.82
C THR A 324 -28.84 4.86 -14.62
N GLN A 325 -28.32 5.69 -15.53
CA GLN A 325 -26.93 6.14 -15.49
C GLN A 325 -26.63 7.10 -14.32
N MET A 326 -27.60 7.90 -13.86
CA MET A 326 -27.41 8.77 -12.70
C MET A 326 -27.39 8.00 -11.37
N ILE A 327 -27.95 6.78 -11.34
CA ILE A 327 -28.00 5.93 -10.15
C ILE A 327 -26.68 5.19 -9.95
N GLU A 328 -26.03 4.76 -11.04
CA GLU A 328 -24.73 4.06 -10.96
C GLU A 328 -23.61 5.00 -10.52
N ASP A 329 -23.60 6.24 -11.02
CA ASP A 329 -22.57 7.25 -10.69
C ASP A 329 -22.52 7.64 -9.20
N THR A 330 -23.59 7.36 -8.44
CA THR A 330 -23.65 7.67 -7.01
C THR A 330 -23.31 6.48 -6.11
N LYS A 331 -23.13 5.26 -6.62
CA LYS A 331 -22.92 4.07 -5.79
C LYS A 331 -21.54 4.03 -5.12
N GLU A 332 -21.47 3.40 -3.94
CA GLU A 332 -20.20 3.12 -3.25
C GLU A 332 -19.37 2.14 -4.09
N PHE A 333 -18.10 2.43 -4.33
CA PHE A 333 -17.19 1.53 -5.04
C PHE A 333 -16.67 0.44 -4.11
N SER A 334 -16.51 -0.77 -4.64
CA SER A 334 -15.74 -1.81 -3.97
C SER A 334 -14.22 -1.55 -4.13
N PRO A 335 -13.42 -1.80 -3.07
CA PRO A 335 -13.84 -2.23 -1.75
C PRO A 335 -14.48 -1.08 -0.95
N THR A 336 -15.64 -1.36 -0.39
CA THR A 336 -16.32 -0.50 0.60
C THR A 336 -15.46 -0.38 1.85
N LEU A 337 -15.77 0.56 2.74
CA LEU A 337 -15.00 0.79 3.97
C LEU A 337 -14.68 -0.50 4.76
N TYR A 338 -15.63 -1.43 4.84
CA TYR A 338 -15.49 -2.66 5.64
C TYR A 338 -14.86 -3.84 4.91
N GLU A 339 -14.73 -3.77 3.59
CA GLU A 339 -14.06 -4.78 2.76
C GLU A 339 -12.55 -4.56 2.65
N ARG A 340 -12.08 -3.36 3.04
CA ARG A 340 -10.67 -2.98 3.03
C ARG A 340 -9.91 -3.69 4.13
N ASP A 341 -8.77 -4.26 3.78
CA ASP A 341 -7.90 -5.01 4.70
C ASP A 341 -6.52 -4.38 4.91
N VAL A 342 -6.07 -3.51 4.00
CA VAL A 342 -4.80 -2.79 4.12
C VAL A 342 -4.94 -1.69 5.17
N ARG A 343 -3.98 -1.57 6.09
CA ARG A 343 -4.06 -0.59 7.19
C ARG A 343 -2.88 0.36 7.27
N SER A 344 -1.67 -0.15 7.09
CA SER A 344 -0.46 0.62 7.33
C SER A 344 0.68 0.15 6.42
N PRO A 345 1.52 1.04 5.91
CA PRO A 345 2.77 0.65 5.26
C PRO A 345 3.79 0.15 6.29
N CYS A 346 4.64 -0.78 5.88
CA CYS A 346 5.79 -1.20 6.68
C CYS A 346 6.87 -0.10 6.72
N HIS A 347 7.66 -0.06 7.80
CA HIS A 347 8.68 0.97 8.05
C HIS A 347 9.65 1.23 6.88
N ASN A 348 9.93 0.20 6.08
CA ASN A 348 10.88 0.23 4.97
C ASN A 348 10.24 0.45 3.58
N ASP A 349 8.92 0.72 3.52
CA ASP A 349 8.18 0.92 2.27
C ASP A 349 8.25 -0.29 1.31
N LYS A 350 8.38 -1.51 1.87
CA LYS A 350 8.41 -2.79 1.11
C LYS A 350 7.18 -3.68 1.33
N CYS A 351 6.28 -3.31 2.23
CA CYS A 351 5.01 -4.03 2.41
C CYS A 351 3.89 -3.13 2.94
N LEU A 352 2.70 -3.70 2.99
CA LEU A 352 1.56 -3.18 3.72
C LEU A 352 1.03 -4.23 4.70
N PHE A 353 0.71 -3.79 5.92
CA PHE A 353 0.04 -4.59 6.93
C PHE A 353 -1.44 -4.81 6.58
N LEU A 354 -1.88 -6.07 6.65
CA LEU A 354 -3.24 -6.51 6.36
C LEU A 354 -3.94 -7.00 7.63
N THR A 355 -5.17 -6.57 7.86
CA THR A 355 -6.08 -7.21 8.84
C THR A 355 -7.55 -6.88 8.55
N ASN A 356 -8.43 -7.85 8.80
CA ASN A 356 -9.88 -7.62 8.79
C ASN A 356 -10.40 -6.94 10.08
N LYS A 357 -9.54 -6.72 11.08
CA LYS A 357 -9.93 -6.00 12.31
C LYS A 357 -10.01 -4.50 12.06
N HIS A 358 -11.19 -3.95 12.28
CA HIS A 358 -11.44 -2.50 12.29
C HIS A 358 -11.21 -1.93 13.69
N SER A 359 -10.55 -0.77 13.77
CA SER A 359 -10.29 -0.09 15.06
C SER A 359 -11.48 0.71 15.59
N PHE A 360 -12.49 0.94 14.76
CA PHE A 360 -13.67 1.73 15.12
C PHE A 360 -14.95 0.92 14.92
N PRO A 361 -16.02 1.23 15.67
CA PRO A 361 -17.34 0.67 15.42
C PRO A 361 -17.83 1.00 14.01
N ASN A 362 -18.91 0.33 13.60
CA ASN A 362 -19.53 0.63 12.31
C ASN A 362 -20.08 2.07 12.30
N VAL A 363 -19.45 2.96 11.54
CA VAL A 363 -19.85 4.37 11.42
C VAL A 363 -21.22 4.54 10.74
N LYS A 364 -21.73 3.54 10.00
CA LYS A 364 -23.10 3.56 9.45
C LYS A 364 -24.18 3.51 10.55
N LEU A 365 -23.81 3.25 11.81
CA LEU A 365 -24.70 3.42 12.96
C LEU A 365 -25.14 4.89 13.15
N PHE A 366 -24.35 5.85 12.66
CA PHE A 366 -24.63 7.27 12.71
C PHE A 366 -25.15 7.76 11.36
N LYS A 367 -26.47 7.74 11.19
CA LYS A 367 -27.10 8.35 10.02
C LYS A 367 -26.89 9.86 10.03
N TYR A 368 -26.32 10.40 8.96
CA TYR A 368 -26.11 11.84 8.83
C TYR A 368 -27.45 12.57 8.77
N LYS A 369 -27.51 13.72 9.45
CA LYS A 369 -28.68 14.61 9.46
C LYS A 369 -28.19 16.06 9.36
N PRO A 370 -28.55 16.80 8.30
CA PRO A 370 -28.00 18.14 8.05
C PRO A 370 -28.42 19.19 9.08
N TYR A 371 -29.48 18.93 9.86
CA TYR A 371 -29.92 19.82 10.95
C TYR A 371 -29.14 19.61 12.26
N ILE A 372 -28.34 18.53 12.37
CA ILE A 372 -27.45 18.31 13.52
C ILE A 372 -26.19 19.13 13.30
N ASN A 373 -25.83 19.96 14.28
CA ASN A 373 -24.59 20.73 14.25
C ASN A 373 -23.39 19.77 14.21
N ILE A 374 -22.39 20.08 13.39
CA ILE A 374 -21.18 19.25 13.26
C ILE A 374 -20.45 19.01 14.60
N SER A 375 -20.38 20.03 15.47
CA SER A 375 -19.78 19.87 16.80
C SER A 375 -20.57 18.92 17.69
N GLU A 376 -21.90 18.89 17.52
CA GLU A 376 -22.77 17.94 18.22
C GLU A 376 -22.58 16.52 17.66
N SER A 377 -22.44 16.38 16.34
CA SER A 377 -22.11 15.10 15.70
C SER A 377 -20.79 14.52 16.23
N GLU A 378 -19.72 15.33 16.30
CA GLU A 378 -18.44 14.91 16.87
C GLU A 378 -18.55 14.53 18.35
N ARG A 379 -19.34 15.27 19.13
CA ARG A 379 -19.59 14.98 20.54
C ARG A 379 -20.28 13.63 20.72
N LEU A 380 -21.27 13.32 19.89
CA LEU A 380 -21.98 12.04 19.90
C LEU A 380 -21.01 10.87 19.60
N HIS A 381 -20.19 10.98 18.56
CA HIS A 381 -19.18 9.97 18.23
C HIS A 381 -18.18 9.77 19.37
N SER A 382 -17.71 10.87 19.97
CA SER A 382 -16.73 10.82 21.07
C SER A 382 -17.33 10.25 22.37
N SER A 383 -18.64 10.43 22.57
CA SER A 383 -19.36 9.87 23.72
C SER A 383 -19.68 8.38 23.53
N PHE A 384 -19.83 7.93 22.28
CA PHE A 384 -20.12 6.53 21.94
C PHE A 384 -18.86 5.66 21.98
N PHE A 385 -17.74 6.15 21.44
CA PHE A 385 -16.51 5.37 21.36
C PHE A 385 -15.28 6.25 21.63
N ASN A 386 -14.42 5.78 22.54
CA ASN A 386 -13.17 6.43 22.86
C ASN A 386 -12.04 5.93 21.94
N THR A 387 -11.52 6.82 21.10
CA THR A 387 -10.46 6.51 20.14
C THR A 387 -9.06 6.42 20.76
N GLN A 388 -8.91 6.70 22.07
CA GLN A 388 -7.60 6.73 22.72
C GLN A 388 -6.86 5.39 22.65
N HIS A 389 -7.57 4.25 22.74
CA HIS A 389 -6.95 2.93 22.60
C HIS A 389 -6.23 2.80 21.26
N PHE A 390 -6.91 3.17 20.16
CA PHE A 390 -6.32 3.14 18.83
C PHE A 390 -5.14 4.10 18.69
N ILE A 391 -5.25 5.32 19.24
CA ILE A 391 -4.15 6.30 19.18
C ILE A 391 -2.90 5.79 19.91
N SER A 392 -3.08 5.03 21.00
CA SER A 392 -1.97 4.44 21.75
C SER A 392 -1.41 3.16 21.11
N TYR A 393 -2.23 2.41 20.35
CA TYR A 393 -1.86 1.13 19.73
C TYR A 393 -2.29 1.07 18.26
N PRO A 394 -1.80 2.00 17.41
CA PRO A 394 -2.19 2.11 16.00
C PRO A 394 -1.70 0.94 15.17
N TYR A 395 -2.17 0.85 13.92
CA TYR A 395 -1.84 -0.26 13.02
C TYR A 395 -0.36 -0.29 12.64
N SER A 396 0.26 0.87 12.47
CA SER A 396 1.67 1.00 12.11
C SER A 396 2.63 0.34 13.08
N HIS A 397 2.27 0.26 14.37
CA HIS A 397 3.06 -0.47 15.36
C HIS A 397 3.13 -1.99 15.11
N ALA A 398 2.35 -2.55 14.20
CA ALA A 398 2.49 -3.95 13.81
C ALA A 398 3.68 -4.18 12.86
N VAL A 399 4.24 -3.12 12.25
CA VAL A 399 5.20 -3.20 11.13
C VAL A 399 6.22 -2.05 11.15
N ASP A 400 6.48 -1.46 12.31
CA ASP A 400 7.41 -0.34 12.49
C ASP A 400 8.86 -0.77 12.79
N ASN A 401 9.11 -2.08 12.94
CA ASN A 401 10.40 -2.66 13.32
C ASN A 401 10.90 -2.15 14.69
N ASP A 402 9.97 -1.91 15.63
CA ASP A 402 10.24 -1.57 17.03
C ASP A 402 9.52 -2.53 17.98
N ASN A 403 10.28 -3.44 18.61
CA ASN A 403 9.72 -4.41 19.56
C ASN A 403 9.23 -3.80 20.89
N SER A 404 9.27 -2.47 21.05
CA SER A 404 8.75 -1.75 22.21
C SER A 404 7.36 -1.15 22.00
N THR A 405 6.88 -1.08 20.76
CA THR A 405 5.54 -0.65 20.37
C THR A 405 4.69 -1.87 20.01
N ALA A 406 3.37 -1.71 19.97
CA ALA A 406 2.48 -2.77 19.51
C ALA A 406 1.19 -2.20 18.92
N TRP A 407 0.67 -2.88 17.90
CA TRP A 407 -0.73 -2.78 17.51
C TRP A 407 -1.55 -3.74 18.38
N ILE A 408 -2.62 -3.21 18.97
CA ILE A 408 -3.54 -4.00 19.79
C ILE A 408 -4.97 -3.82 19.26
N SER A 409 -5.57 -4.91 18.78
CA SER A 409 -6.94 -4.85 18.26
C SER A 409 -7.95 -4.53 19.38
N GLN A 410 -9.04 -3.84 19.01
CA GLN A 410 -10.09 -3.48 19.97
C GLN A 410 -10.89 -4.72 20.44
N ASP A 411 -11.17 -5.64 19.52
CA ASP A 411 -11.95 -6.85 19.78
C ASP A 411 -11.06 -8.09 19.84
N VAL A 412 -11.55 -9.11 20.57
CA VAL A 412 -10.91 -10.43 20.64
C VAL A 412 -10.86 -11.10 19.27
N ILE A 413 -9.88 -11.99 19.09
CA ILE A 413 -9.70 -12.76 17.85
C ILE A 413 -10.84 -13.77 17.73
N ARG A 414 -11.51 -13.77 16.59
CA ARG A 414 -12.53 -14.74 16.19
C ARG A 414 -11.94 -15.67 15.15
N LYS A 415 -12.62 -16.81 14.96
CA LYS A 415 -12.39 -17.66 13.81
C LYS A 415 -12.49 -16.82 12.53
N ASP A 416 -11.60 -17.09 11.58
CA ASP A 416 -11.46 -16.45 10.28
C ASP A 416 -10.90 -15.00 10.32
N ASP A 417 -10.62 -14.46 11.50
CA ASP A 417 -9.81 -13.23 11.61
C ASP A 417 -8.38 -13.48 11.17
N TYR A 418 -7.78 -12.47 10.55
CA TYR A 418 -6.44 -12.59 10.01
C TYR A 418 -5.60 -11.33 10.19
N ILE A 419 -4.29 -11.60 10.14
CA ILE A 419 -3.22 -10.63 9.99
C ILE A 419 -2.35 -11.06 8.80
N GLY A 420 -1.68 -10.13 8.13
CA GLY A 420 -0.97 -10.47 6.91
C GLY A 420 -0.13 -9.34 6.35
N LEU A 421 0.51 -9.61 5.22
CA LEU A 421 1.32 -8.65 4.48
C LEU A 421 0.95 -8.68 2.99
N ASP A 422 0.83 -7.49 2.38
CA ASP A 422 0.95 -7.29 0.93
C ASP A 422 2.40 -6.88 0.66
N LEU A 423 3.12 -7.68 -0.12
CA LEU A 423 4.54 -7.52 -0.43
C LEU A 423 4.78 -6.57 -1.62
N LEU A 424 3.75 -5.83 -2.03
CA LEU A 424 3.71 -4.83 -3.11
C LEU A 424 3.84 -5.38 -4.53
N LEU A 425 4.54 -6.50 -4.71
CA LEU A 425 4.70 -7.22 -5.96
C LEU A 425 4.80 -8.75 -5.73
N PRO A 426 4.56 -9.58 -6.75
CA PRO A 426 4.88 -11.01 -6.70
C PRO A 426 6.36 -11.26 -6.41
N MET A 427 6.65 -12.06 -5.38
CA MET A 427 8.02 -12.26 -4.89
C MET A 427 8.75 -13.34 -5.68
N PRO A 428 9.91 -13.05 -6.30
CA PRO A 428 10.63 -14.02 -7.13
C PRO A 428 11.48 -15.00 -6.31
N VAL A 429 11.61 -14.77 -5.00
CA VAL A 429 12.47 -15.55 -4.10
C VAL A 429 11.66 -16.07 -2.91
N PRO A 430 12.07 -17.20 -2.31
CA PRO A 430 11.57 -17.63 -1.01
C PRO A 430 11.77 -16.54 0.05
N LEU A 431 10.85 -16.48 1.03
CA LEU A 431 10.90 -15.49 2.10
C LEU A 431 10.83 -16.15 3.48
N THR A 432 11.57 -15.60 4.42
CA THR A 432 11.42 -15.89 5.84
C THR A 432 10.61 -14.77 6.47
N PHE A 433 9.59 -15.13 7.23
CA PHE A 433 8.74 -14.21 7.97
C PHE A 433 9.06 -14.32 9.46
N ASN A 434 8.99 -13.18 10.16
CA ASN A 434 9.13 -13.11 11.60
C ASN A 434 7.95 -12.31 12.17
N LEU A 435 7.16 -12.97 13.00
CA LEU A 435 6.02 -12.38 13.71
C LEU A 435 6.35 -12.31 15.21
N ILE A 436 6.28 -11.13 15.81
CA ILE A 436 6.49 -10.89 17.23
C ILE A 436 5.16 -10.51 17.87
N ILE A 437 4.70 -11.32 18.83
CA ILE A 437 3.39 -11.17 19.46
C ILE A 437 3.44 -11.47 20.97
N ASP A 438 2.51 -10.88 21.71
CA ASP A 438 2.27 -11.20 23.13
C ASP A 438 1.07 -12.13 23.28
N HIS A 439 1.22 -13.39 22.85
CA HIS A 439 0.18 -14.42 22.88
C HIS A 439 0.68 -15.73 23.52
N LYS A 440 -0.25 -16.66 23.77
CA LYS A 440 0.10 -18.03 24.17
C LYS A 440 0.61 -18.82 22.98
N SER A 441 1.59 -19.70 23.19
CA SER A 441 2.18 -20.55 22.13
C SER A 441 1.16 -21.41 21.38
N ASP A 442 0.05 -21.80 22.03
CA ASP A 442 -1.05 -22.56 21.41
C ASP A 442 -1.75 -21.80 20.26
N TYR A 443 -1.59 -20.48 20.18
CA TYR A 443 -2.10 -19.68 19.07
C TYR A 443 -1.58 -20.19 17.72
N PHE A 444 -0.28 -20.50 17.65
CA PHE A 444 0.40 -20.93 16.43
C PHE A 444 -0.06 -22.29 15.91
N ASN A 445 -0.56 -23.17 16.79
CA ASN A 445 -1.11 -24.47 16.40
C ASN A 445 -2.44 -24.36 15.65
N HIS A 446 -3.10 -23.20 15.72
CA HIS A 446 -4.42 -22.96 15.16
C HIS A 446 -4.38 -21.86 14.09
N LEU A 447 -3.24 -21.66 13.44
CA LEU A 447 -3.07 -20.76 12.30
C LEU A 447 -3.14 -21.51 10.98
N SER A 448 -3.90 -20.95 10.03
CA SER A 448 -3.84 -21.33 8.62
C SER A 448 -3.02 -20.29 7.87
N ILE A 449 -1.90 -20.73 7.27
CA ILE A 449 -1.03 -19.87 6.45
C ILE A 449 -1.52 -19.93 5.01
N GLN A 450 -1.93 -18.77 4.49
CA GLN A 450 -2.49 -18.64 3.15
C GLN A 450 -1.70 -17.62 2.34
N ILE A 451 -1.46 -17.95 1.07
CA ILE A 451 -0.82 -17.05 0.11
C ILE A 451 -1.76 -16.71 -1.03
N SER A 452 -1.53 -15.56 -1.67
CA SER A 452 -2.27 -15.15 -2.86
C SER A 452 -1.36 -14.38 -3.82
N HIS A 453 -1.64 -14.51 -5.12
CA HIS A 453 -1.01 -13.71 -6.17
C HIS A 453 -1.73 -12.36 -6.37
N ASP A 454 -3.06 -12.32 -6.20
CA ASP A 454 -3.92 -11.20 -6.58
C ASP A 454 -4.72 -10.59 -5.41
N GLY A 455 -4.62 -11.18 -4.21
CA GLY A 455 -5.34 -10.76 -3.01
C GLY A 455 -6.80 -11.19 -2.97
N SER A 456 -7.27 -11.92 -3.99
CA SER A 456 -8.67 -12.39 -4.13
C SER A 456 -8.76 -13.91 -4.04
N ALA A 457 -7.91 -14.63 -4.76
CA ALA A 457 -7.82 -16.08 -4.70
C ALA A 457 -6.75 -16.50 -3.69
N TRP A 458 -7.17 -17.15 -2.60
CA TRP A 458 -6.30 -17.56 -1.51
C TRP A 458 -6.06 -19.07 -1.52
N ILE A 459 -4.81 -19.47 -1.35
CA ILE A 459 -4.39 -20.86 -1.30
C ILE A 459 -3.77 -21.13 0.07
N GLN A 460 -4.31 -22.12 0.78
CA GLN A 460 -3.68 -22.63 1.99
C GLN A 460 -2.48 -23.49 1.64
N LEU A 461 -1.33 -23.21 2.26
CA LEU A 461 -0.12 -24.01 2.05
C LEU A 461 -0.30 -25.42 2.64
N SER A 462 0.16 -26.44 1.91
CA SER A 462 0.09 -27.85 2.33
C SER A 462 1.30 -28.63 1.80
N PRO A 463 2.17 -29.16 2.69
CA PRO A 463 2.11 -29.04 4.15
C PRO A 463 2.28 -27.59 4.63
N SER A 464 1.74 -27.27 5.81
CA SER A 464 1.96 -25.95 6.42
C SER A 464 3.46 -25.75 6.70
N PRO A 465 4.01 -24.53 6.49
CA PRO A 465 5.37 -24.20 6.89
C PRO A 465 5.65 -24.56 8.35
N LYS A 466 6.86 -25.04 8.62
CA LYS A 466 7.34 -25.27 9.99
C LYS A 466 7.47 -23.92 10.69
N LEU A 467 6.84 -23.81 11.86
CA LEU A 467 6.92 -22.65 12.74
C LEU A 467 8.02 -22.87 13.77
N ASP A 468 8.99 -21.97 13.84
CA ASP A 468 10.01 -21.90 14.88
C ASP A 468 9.63 -20.82 15.90
N ILE A 469 9.32 -21.25 17.13
CA ILE A 469 8.76 -20.38 18.17
C ILE A 469 9.80 -20.24 19.28
N SER A 470 10.21 -19.00 19.56
CA SER A 470 11.16 -18.68 20.62
C SER A 470 10.61 -17.59 21.54
N SER A 471 10.93 -17.69 22.83
CA SER A 471 10.62 -16.64 23.80
C SER A 471 11.68 -15.55 23.71
N LEU A 472 11.25 -14.30 23.57
CA LEU A 472 12.11 -13.13 23.65
C LEU A 472 12.25 -12.73 25.11
N SER A 473 13.48 -12.68 25.62
CA SER A 473 13.76 -12.22 26.98
C SER A 473 13.48 -10.71 27.08
N SER A 474 12.24 -10.35 27.37
CA SER A 474 11.84 -8.98 27.72
C SER A 474 11.44 -8.93 29.19
N THR A 475 11.81 -7.86 29.87
CA THR A 475 11.53 -7.67 31.31
C THR A 475 10.07 -7.30 31.62
N LYS A 476 9.23 -7.07 30.60
CA LYS A 476 7.85 -6.58 30.77
C LYS A 476 6.77 -7.53 30.25
N ASN A 477 6.99 -8.20 29.12
CA ASN A 477 5.97 -9.03 28.46
C ASN A 477 6.52 -10.41 28.03
N ASN A 478 5.64 -11.41 27.95
CA ASN A 478 5.95 -12.77 27.47
C ASN A 478 5.92 -12.80 25.93
N LEU A 479 6.82 -12.05 25.30
CA LEU A 479 6.89 -11.94 23.85
C LEU A 479 7.35 -13.26 23.22
N LEU A 480 6.65 -13.68 22.18
CA LEU A 480 7.01 -14.81 21.34
C LEU A 480 7.41 -14.31 19.95
N SER A 481 8.55 -14.77 19.45
CA SER A 481 8.93 -14.67 18.04
C SER A 481 8.56 -15.98 17.35
N CYS A 482 7.81 -15.88 16.27
CA CYS A 482 7.47 -16.99 15.40
C CYS A 482 8.07 -16.76 14.02
N LYS A 483 9.06 -17.59 13.67
CA LYS A 483 9.73 -17.56 12.38
C LYS A 483 9.27 -18.72 11.51
N PHE A 484 9.00 -18.44 10.24
CA PHE A 484 8.64 -19.47 9.27
C PHE A 484 9.05 -19.07 7.86
N ARG A 485 9.39 -20.05 7.03
CA ARG A 485 9.86 -19.84 5.66
C ARG A 485 8.83 -20.34 4.67
N ILE A 486 8.50 -19.51 3.69
CA ILE A 486 7.68 -19.86 2.53
C ILE A 486 8.62 -20.10 1.35
N ARG A 487 8.57 -21.31 0.80
CA ARG A 487 9.45 -21.74 -0.31
C ARG A 487 8.83 -21.45 -1.68
N GLU A 488 7.51 -21.36 -1.73
CA GLU A 488 6.75 -20.95 -2.89
C GLU A 488 7.13 -19.53 -3.30
N THR A 489 7.24 -19.30 -4.60
CA THR A 489 7.52 -17.98 -5.18
C THR A 489 6.33 -17.52 -6.03
N GLY A 490 6.34 -16.25 -6.43
CA GLY A 490 5.29 -15.62 -7.23
C GLY A 490 4.06 -15.19 -6.44
N PHE A 491 3.99 -15.41 -5.13
CA PHE A 491 2.93 -14.84 -4.31
C PHE A 491 3.25 -13.37 -3.97
N ARG A 492 2.20 -12.56 -3.85
CA ARG A 492 2.29 -11.14 -3.43
C ARG A 492 1.76 -10.96 -2.02
N PHE A 493 0.77 -11.76 -1.62
CA PHE A 493 0.09 -11.60 -0.35
C PHE A 493 0.26 -12.82 0.53
N LEU A 494 0.37 -12.59 1.83
CA LEU A 494 0.38 -13.59 2.88
C LEU A 494 -0.68 -13.24 3.94
N LYS A 495 -1.43 -14.23 4.40
CA LYS A 495 -2.33 -14.13 5.56
C LYS A 495 -2.10 -15.28 6.54
N LEU A 496 -2.15 -14.95 7.82
CA LEU A 496 -2.22 -15.87 8.95
C LEU A 496 -3.65 -15.80 9.49
N VAL A 497 -4.44 -16.84 9.22
CA VAL A 497 -5.87 -16.88 9.54
C VAL A 497 -6.10 -17.72 10.79
N SER A 498 -6.81 -17.18 11.78
CA SER A 498 -7.19 -17.93 12.98
C SER A 498 -8.24 -18.99 12.66
N THR A 499 -7.99 -20.25 13.02
CA THR A 499 -8.93 -21.35 12.76
C THR A 499 -9.98 -21.53 13.87
N ARG A 500 -9.90 -20.75 14.95
CA ARG A 500 -10.85 -20.75 16.07
C ARG A 500 -10.99 -19.39 16.75
N ASP A 501 -11.96 -19.30 17.65
CA ASP A 501 -12.16 -18.16 18.54
C ASP A 501 -11.16 -18.14 19.70
N TRP A 502 -10.77 -16.94 20.11
CA TRP A 502 -9.91 -16.69 21.26
C TRP A 502 -10.55 -15.66 22.20
N ASN A 503 -10.10 -15.67 23.45
CA ASN A 503 -10.54 -14.73 24.49
C ASN A 503 -9.57 -13.55 24.68
N PHE A 504 -8.62 -13.38 23.78
CA PHE A 504 -7.65 -12.28 23.77
C PHE A 504 -7.65 -11.57 22.41
N THR A 505 -7.17 -10.33 22.40
CA THR A 505 -7.04 -9.47 21.21
C THR A 505 -5.75 -9.77 20.45
N PHE A 506 -5.63 -9.31 19.20
CA PHE A 506 -4.31 -9.21 18.59
C PHE A 506 -3.44 -8.26 19.41
N SER A 507 -2.18 -8.64 19.62
CA SER A 507 -1.14 -7.84 20.28
C SER A 507 0.17 -8.10 19.53
N ILE A 508 0.37 -7.34 18.45
CA ILE A 508 1.46 -7.52 17.49
C ILE A 508 2.48 -6.41 17.69
N TYR A 509 3.71 -6.81 17.97
CA TYR A 509 4.83 -5.90 18.18
C TYR A 509 5.62 -5.68 16.88
N ASP A 510 5.71 -6.70 16.04
CA ASP A 510 6.29 -6.54 14.71
C ASP A 510 5.90 -7.71 13.80
N PHE A 511 5.81 -7.45 12.50
CA PHE A 511 5.61 -8.45 11.46
C PHE A 511 6.47 -8.09 10.25
N ALA A 512 7.63 -8.72 10.18
CA ALA A 512 8.63 -8.47 9.16
C ALA A 512 8.92 -9.71 8.31
N PHE A 513 9.68 -9.49 7.23
CA PHE A 513 10.15 -10.54 6.34
C PHE A 513 11.53 -10.22 5.76
N ASP A 514 12.25 -11.26 5.39
CA ASP A 514 13.56 -11.20 4.75
C ASP A 514 13.65 -12.21 3.58
N GLY A 515 14.54 -11.93 2.63
CA GLY A 515 14.81 -12.78 1.46
C GLY A 515 16.17 -13.46 1.50
N VAL A 516 16.73 -13.72 2.70
CA VAL A 516 18.09 -14.27 2.83
C VAL A 516 18.08 -15.78 2.59
N ASP A 517 19.00 -16.25 1.73
CA ASP A 517 19.30 -17.67 1.56
C ASP A 517 20.26 -18.13 2.67
N ASN A 518 19.69 -18.59 3.78
CA ASN A 518 20.45 -19.19 4.87
C ASN A 518 20.99 -20.60 4.54
N GLU A 519 20.76 -21.13 3.32
CA GLU A 519 21.24 -22.46 2.93
C GLU A 519 22.75 -22.52 2.59
N VAL A 520 23.50 -21.41 2.70
CA VAL A 520 24.95 -21.40 2.40
C VAL A 520 25.85 -21.44 3.67
N ILE A 521 25.29 -21.35 4.89
CA ILE A 521 26.14 -21.18 6.09
C ILE A 521 26.40 -22.50 6.86
N ASP A 522 25.61 -23.56 6.68
CA ASP A 522 25.71 -24.74 7.58
C ASP A 522 26.70 -25.85 7.12
N ASP A 523 27.20 -25.83 5.88
CA ASP A 523 28.09 -26.89 5.37
C ASP A 523 29.60 -26.54 5.37
N THR A 524 29.96 -25.28 5.58
CA THR A 524 31.37 -24.83 5.57
C THR A 524 32.01 -24.75 6.96
N VAL A 525 31.23 -24.77 8.06
CA VAL A 525 31.78 -24.67 9.42
C VAL A 525 32.03 -26.05 10.06
N ASN A 526 31.32 -27.09 9.63
CA ASN A 526 31.51 -28.45 10.16
C ASN A 526 32.59 -29.28 9.45
N ASN A 527 33.12 -28.80 8.31
CA ASN A 527 34.17 -29.50 7.55
C ASN A 527 35.61 -29.01 7.83
N ILE A 528 35.80 -28.08 8.78
CA ILE A 528 37.14 -27.52 9.12
C ILE A 528 37.63 -27.98 10.51
N LEU A 529 36.82 -28.71 11.30
CA LEU A 529 37.20 -29.19 12.64
C LEU A 529 37.07 -30.71 12.83
N GLY A 530 37.06 -31.48 11.75
CA GLY A 530 36.96 -32.94 11.80
C GLY A 530 37.95 -33.63 10.88
N ASN A 531 39.26 -33.44 11.08
CA ASN A 531 40.31 -34.36 10.64
C ASN A 531 41.65 -33.92 11.23
N ASN A 532 41.93 -34.38 12.44
CA ASN A 532 43.29 -34.56 12.94
C ASN A 532 43.24 -35.74 13.90
N ASP A 533 43.40 -36.94 13.36
CA ASP A 533 44.08 -38.05 14.03
C ASP A 533 44.47 -39.11 13.00
N ASN A 534 45.75 -39.51 13.08
CA ASN A 534 46.45 -40.60 12.39
C ASN A 534 46.85 -40.29 10.93
N ASP A 535 48.10 -40.45 10.46
CA ASP A 535 49.08 -41.49 10.79
C ASP A 535 50.48 -41.16 10.20
N SER A 536 51.49 -41.92 10.65
CA SER A 536 52.90 -42.07 10.22
C SER A 536 53.91 -40.98 10.64
N GLY A 537 55.05 -41.27 11.26
CA GLY A 537 55.83 -42.51 11.26
C GLY A 537 57.03 -42.35 10.30
N ASP A 538 58.23 -42.42 10.89
CA ASP A 538 59.59 -42.21 10.34
C ASP A 538 60.13 -40.77 10.22
#